data_AF-A0A434MPC6-F1
#
_entry.id   AF-A0A434MPC6-F1
#
_cell.length_a   1.000
_cell.length_b   1.000
_cell.length_c   1.000
_cell.angle_alpha   90.00
_cell.angle_beta   90.00
_cell.angle_gamma   90.00
#
_symmetry.space_group_name_H-M   'P 1'
#
loop_
_entity.id
_entity.type
_entity.pdbx_description
1 polymer ?
#
loop_
_entity_poly.entity_id
_entity_poly.type
_entity_poly.pdbx_seq_one_letter_code
_entity_poly.pdbx_strand_id
1 'polypeptide(L)'
;SARLNSSEAVAGIGYELTVISAVVIGGTSLFGGIGSVGGTVVGAALIGVLQNGLQFNNVSSYTQSIVIGLILILAVAFDRWLKSRVRR
;
A
#
# COMPACT_ATOMS: atom_id res chain seq x y z
N SER A 1 -33.64 8.48 7.21
CA SER A 1 -32.75 7.37 7.64
C SER A 1 -32.72 6.30 6.57
N ALA A 2 -31.86 6.43 5.56
CA ALA A 2 -31.74 5.45 4.46
C ALA A 2 -30.33 5.45 3.83
N ARG A 3 -29.28 5.79 4.61
CA ARG A 3 -27.89 5.81 4.15
C ARG A 3 -26.98 4.84 4.91
N LEU A 4 -27.57 3.92 5.68
CA LEU A 4 -26.86 2.95 6.52
C LEU A 4 -26.81 1.54 5.91
N ASN A 5 -27.33 1.35 4.67
CA ASN A 5 -27.37 0.05 3.99
C ASN A 5 -26.65 0.02 2.62
N SER A 6 -26.08 1.12 2.13
CA SER A 6 -25.16 1.07 0.96
C SER A 6 -23.71 0.90 1.41
N SER A 7 -23.54 0.05 2.42
CA SER A 7 -22.29 -0.34 3.05
C SER A 7 -21.38 -1.06 2.05
N GLU A 8 -20.08 -0.81 2.18
CA GLU A 8 -18.98 -1.76 1.95
C GLU A 8 -18.56 -2.21 0.55
N ALA A 9 -19.42 -2.29 -0.48
CA ALA A 9 -18.93 -2.75 -1.80
C ALA A 9 -18.09 -1.68 -2.55
N VAL A 10 -18.50 -0.42 -2.49
CA VAL A 10 -17.76 0.71 -3.09
C VAL A 10 -16.56 1.11 -2.24
N ALA A 11 -16.55 0.74 -0.95
CA ALA A 11 -15.44 1.07 -0.05
C ALA A 11 -14.12 0.42 -0.46
N GLY A 12 -14.11 -0.62 -1.30
CA GLY A 12 -12.87 -1.18 -1.87
C GLY A 12 -12.37 -0.44 -3.12
N ILE A 13 -13.24 0.29 -3.82
CA ILE A 13 -12.90 1.01 -5.06
C ILE A 13 -12.05 2.24 -4.69
N GLY A 14 -10.83 2.29 -5.20
CA GLY A 14 -9.84 3.31 -4.86
C GLY A 14 -8.83 2.87 -3.79
N TYR A 15 -9.03 1.72 -3.14
CA TYR A 15 -8.02 1.12 -2.26
C TYR A 15 -7.06 0.19 -3.01
N GLU A 16 -7.27 -0.10 -4.31
CA GLU A 16 -6.39 -1.03 -5.01
C GLU A 16 -4.94 -0.59 -4.96
N LEU A 17 -4.66 0.70 -5.21
CA LEU A 17 -3.31 1.25 -5.14
C LEU A 17 -2.73 1.14 -3.73
N THR A 18 -3.54 1.42 -2.71
CA THR A 18 -3.15 1.35 -1.30
C THR A 18 -2.86 -0.09 -0.86
N VAL A 19 -3.70 -1.04 -1.26
CA VAL A 19 -3.53 -2.47 -0.97
C VAL A 19 -2.27 -2.98 -1.65
N ILE A 20 -2.09 -2.74 -2.96
CA ILE A 20 -0.88 -3.17 -3.69
C ILE A 20 0.38 -2.56 -3.05
N SER A 21 0.33 -1.31 -2.62
CA SER A 21 1.44 -0.65 -1.92
C SER A 21 1.76 -1.34 -0.59
N ALA A 22 0.75 -1.65 0.22
CA ALA A 22 0.91 -2.33 1.49
C ALA A 22 1.58 -3.72 1.36
N VAL A 23 1.11 -4.55 0.43
CA VAL A 23 1.72 -5.89 0.21
C VAL A 23 3.16 -5.79 -0.31
N VAL A 24 3.46 -4.83 -1.19
CA VAL A 24 4.80 -4.67 -1.77
C VAL A 24 5.80 -4.13 -0.75
N ILE A 25 5.40 -3.15 0.07
CA ILE A 25 6.22 -2.68 1.20
C ILE A 25 6.45 -3.82 2.20
N GLY A 26 5.45 -4.68 2.41
CA GLY A 26 5.56 -5.89 3.22
C GLY A 26 6.46 -6.99 2.64
N GLY A 27 7.03 -6.78 1.44
CA GLY A 27 7.96 -7.72 0.79
C GLY A 27 7.28 -8.81 -0.05
N THR A 28 6.00 -8.67 -0.37
CA THR A 28 5.30 -9.59 -1.27
C THR A 28 5.61 -9.25 -2.73
N SER A 29 6.03 -10.25 -3.51
CA SER A 29 6.42 -10.04 -4.90
C SER A 29 5.22 -9.82 -5.83
N LEU A 30 5.27 -8.76 -6.63
CA LEU A 30 4.28 -8.45 -7.69
C LEU A 30 4.26 -9.48 -8.84
N PHE A 31 5.41 -10.08 -9.13
CA PHE A 31 5.58 -11.01 -10.26
C PHE A 31 5.41 -12.49 -9.84
N GLY A 32 5.01 -12.73 -8.59
CA GLY A 32 4.83 -14.06 -8.03
C GLY A 32 6.12 -14.74 -7.57
N GLY A 33 5.97 -15.73 -6.69
CA GLY A 33 7.02 -16.67 -6.30
C GLY A 33 7.58 -16.53 -4.88
N ILE A 34 7.48 -15.36 -4.23
CA ILE A 34 8.02 -15.14 -2.87
C ILE A 34 7.24 -14.03 -2.14
N GLY A 35 6.79 -14.29 -0.91
CA GLY A 35 6.11 -13.34 -0.03
C GLY A 35 5.67 -14.01 1.28
N SER A 36 5.54 -13.25 2.37
CA SER A 36 5.06 -13.78 3.65
C SER A 36 3.86 -13.00 4.17
N VAL A 37 2.93 -13.70 4.82
CA VAL A 37 1.76 -13.08 5.46
C VAL A 37 2.20 -12.11 6.56
N GLY A 38 3.19 -12.50 7.37
CA GLY A 38 3.74 -11.66 8.43
C GLY A 38 4.28 -10.33 7.92
N GLY A 39 5.09 -10.35 6.85
CA GLY A 39 5.60 -9.12 6.22
C GLY A 39 4.47 -8.24 5.66
N THR A 40 3.44 -8.85 5.08
CA THR A 40 2.26 -8.15 4.55
C THR A 40 1.44 -7.46 5.64
N VAL A 41 1.23 -8.10 6.78
CA VAL A 41 0.51 -7.51 7.93
C VAL A 41 1.27 -6.28 8.44
N VAL A 42 2.60 -6.37 8.54
CA VAL A 42 3.44 -5.22 8.91
C VAL A 42 3.37 -4.10 7.86
N GLY A 43 3.41 -4.44 6.57
CA GLY A 43 3.25 -3.48 5.47
C GLY A 43 1.89 -2.78 5.48
N ALA A 44 0.80 -3.52 5.76
CA ALA A 44 -0.54 -2.97 5.90
C ALA A 44 -0.66 -2.04 7.12
N ALA A 45 -0.06 -2.41 8.24
CA ALA A 45 -0.02 -1.56 9.43
C ALA A 45 0.74 -0.25 9.17
N LEU A 46 1.88 -0.32 8.47
CA LEU A 46 2.65 0.87 8.06
C LEU A 46 1.83 1.82 7.18
N ILE A 47 1.16 1.29 6.16
CA ILE A 47 0.29 2.08 5.29
C ILE A 47 -0.91 2.66 6.06
N GLY A 48 -1.45 1.92 7.03
CA GLY A 48 -2.51 2.42 7.92
C GLY A 48 -2.04 3.60 8.77
N VAL A 49 -0.86 3.50 9.40
CA VAL A 49 -0.27 4.60 10.17
C VAL A 49 0.02 5.80 9.28
N LEU A 50 0.50 5.57 8.05
CA LEU A 50 0.83 6.63 7.10
C LEU A 50 -0.42 7.39 6.64
N GLN A 51 -1.51 6.68 6.33
CA GLN A 51 -2.80 7.30 6.03
C GLN A 51 -3.32 8.15 7.19
N ASN A 52 -3.27 7.63 8.42
CA ASN A 52 -3.65 8.41 9.60
C ASN A 52 -2.76 9.65 9.76
N GLY A 53 -1.44 9.51 9.58
CA GLY A 53 -0.49 10.62 9.64
C GLY A 53 -0.77 11.71 8.60
N LEU A 54 -1.05 11.33 7.35
CA LEU A 54 -1.41 12.30 6.29
C LEU A 54 -2.76 12.96 6.56
N GLN A 55 -3.73 12.22 7.11
CA GLN A 55 -5.02 12.76 7.52
C GLN A 55 -4.86 13.82 8.62
N PHE A 56 -4.03 13.55 9.64
CA PHE A 56 -3.73 14.52 10.71
C PHE A 56 -3.04 15.80 10.19
N ASN A 57 -2.24 15.68 9.13
CA ASN A 57 -1.63 16.83 8.46
C ASN A 57 -2.59 17.57 7.52
N ASN A 58 -3.90 17.25 7.54
CA ASN A 58 -4.93 17.83 6.66
C ASN A 58 -4.58 17.72 5.16
N VAL A 59 -3.91 16.63 4.77
CA VAL A 59 -3.51 16.40 3.37
C VAL A 59 -4.71 15.89 2.58
N SER A 60 -5.00 16.52 1.44
CA SER A 60 -6.09 16.13 0.54
C SER A 60 -5.93 14.69 0.03
N SER A 61 -7.06 14.00 -0.14
CA SER A 61 -7.12 12.62 -0.65
C SER A 61 -6.37 12.45 -1.98
N TYR A 62 -6.40 13.46 -2.84
CA TYR A 62 -5.65 13.46 -4.11
C TYR A 62 -4.13 13.38 -3.88
N THR A 63 -3.61 14.19 -2.96
CA THR A 63 -2.20 14.18 -2.59
C THR A 63 -1.82 12.88 -1.86
N GLN A 64 -2.72 12.31 -1.05
CA GLN A 64 -2.49 10.99 -0.44
C GLN A 64 -2.29 9.90 -1.50
N SER A 65 -3.12 9.85 -2.54
CA SER A 65 -2.95 8.89 -3.65
C SER A 65 -1.62 9.08 -4.39
N ILE A 66 -1.17 10.33 -4.60
CA ILE A 66 0.13 10.62 -5.20
C ILE A 66 1.27 10.10 -4.30
N VAL A 67 1.19 10.35 -3.00
CA VAL A 67 2.21 9.91 -2.03
C VAL A 67 2.28 8.38 -1.98
N ILE A 68 1.13 7.70 -1.93
CA ILE A 68 1.06 6.23 -1.95
C ILE A 68 1.67 5.68 -3.24
N GLY A 69 1.36 6.26 -4.39
CA GLY A 69 1.95 5.88 -5.67
C GLY A 69 3.47 6.09 -5.71
N LEU A 70 3.96 7.21 -5.16
CA LEU A 70 5.40 7.48 -5.04
C LEU A 70 6.10 6.44 -4.17
N ILE A 71 5.51 6.09 -3.02
CA ILE A 71 6.05 5.08 -2.12
C ILE A 71 6.12 3.71 -2.81
N LEU A 72 5.09 3.33 -3.57
CA LEU A 72 5.10 2.08 -4.34
C LEU A 72 6.22 2.05 -5.37
N ILE A 73 6.41 3.15 -6.13
CA ILE A 73 7.50 3.24 -7.11
C ILE A 73 8.86 3.07 -6.43
N LEU A 74 9.08 3.75 -5.30
CA LEU A 74 10.31 3.64 -4.52
C LEU A 74 10.51 2.22 -3.97
N ALA A 75 9.46 1.61 -3.43
CA ALA A 75 9.50 0.24 -2.90
C ALA A 75 9.88 -0.76 -4.01
N VAL A 76 9.28 -0.65 -5.20
CA VAL A 76 9.59 -1.52 -6.34
C VAL A 76 11.00 -1.27 -6.88
N ALA A 77 11.44 -0.01 -6.97
CA ALA A 77 12.79 0.33 -7.40
C ALA A 77 13.84 -0.26 -6.44
N PHE A 78 13.57 -0.16 -5.13
CA PHE A 78 14.43 -0.72 -4.10
C PHE A 78 14.43 -2.26 -4.13
N ASP A 79 13.26 -2.91 -4.26
CA ASP A 79 13.14 -4.36 -4.40
C ASP A 79 13.94 -4.86 -5.61
N ARG A 80 13.79 -4.22 -6.77
CA ARG A 80 14.54 -4.53 -8.00
C ARG A 80 16.05 -4.42 -7.78
N TRP A 81 16.50 -3.35 -7.12
CA TRP A 81 17.91 -3.10 -6.85
C TRP A 81 18.50 -4.12 -5.88
N LEU A 82 17.79 -4.43 -4.80
CA LEU A 82 18.20 -5.41 -3.80
C LEU A 82 18.28 -6.83 -4.42
N LYS A 83 17.27 -7.22 -5.20
CA LYS A 83 17.23 -8.52 -5.87
C LYS A 83 18.29 -8.68 -6.95
N SER A 84 18.69 -7.58 -7.60
CA SER A 84 19.83 -7.55 -8.53
C SER A 84 21.17 -7.82 -7.84
N ARG A 85 21.32 -7.43 -6.56
CA ARG A 85 22.50 -7.79 -5.76
C ARG A 85 22.48 -9.22 -5.23
N VAL A 86 21.33 -9.73 -4.80
CA VAL A 86 21.22 -11.08 -4.19
C VAL A 86 21.42 -12.21 -5.20
N ARG A 87 21.27 -11.94 -6.51
CA ARG A 87 21.57 -12.91 -7.59
C ARG A 87 23.01 -12.87 -8.12
N ARG A 88 23.92 -12.13 -7.47
CA ARG A 88 25.37 -12.22 -7.67
C ARG A 88 26.02 -12.79 -6.42
#